data_AF-A0A7W1P3U3-F1
#
_entry.id   AF-A0A7W1P3U3-F1
#
_cell.length_a   1.000
_cell.length_b   1.000
_cell.length_c   1.000
_cell.angle_alpha   90.00
_cell.angle_beta   90.00
_cell.angle_gamma   90.00
#
_symmetry.space_group_name_H-M   'P 1'
#
loop_
_entity.id
_entity.type
_entity.pdbx_description
1 polymer ?
#
loop_
_entity_poly.entity_id
_entity_poly.type
_entity_poly.pdbx_seq_one_letter_code
_entity_poly.pdbx_strand_id
1 'polypeptide(L)'
;MGDSKPPEAKFDLFRERILGSDHSSAFVLNHEPIGFQVLGINCYSTPRDTVSLLEVVKRTVEMTKRLAASVGVDLSRPDLLIHYPNVFPDTWAMVTRSLRLSPSQQVLIDLPERAHCGASDAVISLSRAHRGEEGRFHVVITYGAGLHLAISILKEKQRSSEAI
;
A
#
# COMPACT_ATOMS: atom_id res chain seq x y z
N MET A 1 -6.40 19.25 1.25
CA MET A 1 -6.96 17.99 0.70
C MET A 1 -8.50 17.98 0.65
N GLY A 2 -9.23 18.79 1.42
CA GLY A 2 -10.70 18.83 1.36
C GLY A 2 -11.29 19.64 0.19
N ASP A 3 -10.50 20.49 -0.45
CA ASP A 3 -11.01 21.55 -1.35
C ASP A 3 -11.17 21.13 -2.81
N SER A 4 -10.65 19.96 -3.20
CA SER A 4 -10.69 19.46 -4.59
C SER A 4 -11.81 18.43 -4.82
N LYS A 5 -12.87 18.48 -4.02
CA LYS A 5 -13.95 17.49 -4.09
C LYS A 5 -14.94 17.87 -5.19
N PRO A 6 -15.24 16.98 -6.16
CA PRO A 6 -16.33 17.19 -7.10
C PRO A 6 -17.64 17.39 -6.33
N PRO A 7 -18.53 18.32 -6.72
CA PRO A 7 -19.78 18.59 -6.01
C PRO A 7 -20.64 17.33 -5.76
N GLU A 8 -20.54 16.36 -6.67
CA GLU A 8 -21.26 15.09 -6.68
C GLU A 8 -20.69 14.04 -5.71
N ALA A 9 -19.48 14.22 -5.17
CA ALA A 9 -18.85 13.21 -4.36
C ALA A 9 -19.52 13.12 -2.98
N LYS A 10 -19.79 11.91 -2.51
CA LYS A 10 -20.61 11.68 -1.30
C LYS A 10 -19.83 11.19 -0.08
N PHE A 11 -18.50 11.07 -0.17
CA PHE A 11 -17.66 10.67 0.96
C PHE A 11 -17.49 11.80 1.98
N ASP A 12 -17.49 11.46 3.27
CA ASP A 12 -17.33 12.38 4.40
C ASP A 12 -16.00 12.13 5.12
N LEU A 13 -14.99 12.93 4.79
CA LEU A 13 -13.64 12.85 5.39
C LEU A 13 -13.65 13.11 6.91
N PHE A 14 -14.58 13.93 7.40
CA PHE A 14 -14.66 14.28 8.82
C PHE A 14 -15.21 13.13 9.65
N ARG A 15 -16.11 12.32 9.07
CA ARG A 15 -16.58 11.07 9.70
C ARG A 15 -15.49 10.03 9.87
N GLU A 16 -14.50 9.97 8.99
CA GLU A 16 -13.43 8.98 9.06
C GLU A 16 -12.39 9.29 10.16
N ARG A 17 -12.37 10.51 10.71
CA ARG A 17 -11.47 10.96 11.79
C ARG A 17 -10.00 10.56 11.56
N ILE A 18 -9.56 10.61 10.31
CA ILE A 18 -8.18 10.27 9.94
C ILE A 18 -7.26 11.42 10.39
N LEU A 19 -6.25 11.10 11.21
CA LEU A 19 -5.18 12.03 11.51
C LEU A 19 -4.27 12.17 10.28
N GLY A 20 -4.21 13.38 9.73
CA GLY A 20 -3.38 13.71 8.58
C GLY A 20 -2.07 14.40 8.96
N SER A 21 -1.04 14.24 8.13
CA SER A 21 0.22 14.97 8.21
C SER A 21 0.67 15.37 6.81
N ASP A 22 1.32 16.53 6.70
CA ASP A 22 1.79 17.06 5.42
C ASP A 22 3.11 16.40 5.00
N HIS A 23 3.14 15.90 3.77
CA HIS A 23 4.35 15.34 3.17
C HIS A 23 4.26 15.33 1.64
N SER A 24 5.38 15.57 0.98
CA SER A 24 5.54 15.34 -0.45
C SER A 24 6.54 14.21 -0.69
N SER A 25 6.27 13.39 -1.70
CA SER A 25 7.18 12.31 -2.09
C SER A 25 7.13 12.11 -3.60
N ALA A 26 8.14 11.46 -4.14
CA ALA A 26 8.26 11.16 -5.56
C ALA A 26 8.97 9.82 -5.76
N PHE A 27 8.73 9.21 -6.92
CA PHE A 27 9.50 8.09 -7.43
C PHE A 27 9.88 8.36 -8.88
N VAL A 28 10.96 7.74 -9.35
CA VAL A 28 11.42 7.83 -10.73
C VAL A 28 11.15 6.50 -11.40
N LEU A 29 10.59 6.54 -12.61
CA LEU A 29 10.40 5.36 -13.44
C LEU A 29 11.57 5.25 -14.43
N ASN A 30 12.14 4.07 -14.54
CA ASN A 30 13.21 3.75 -15.47
C ASN A 30 12.89 2.43 -16.19
N HIS A 31 13.48 2.23 -17.37
CA HIS A 31 13.47 0.96 -18.08
C HIS A 31 14.43 -0.07 -17.47
N GLU A 32 15.49 0.38 -16.81
CA GLU A 32 16.43 -0.51 -16.14
C GLU A 32 15.84 -1.05 -14.82
N PRO A 33 16.04 -2.34 -14.50
CA PRO A 33 15.49 -2.96 -13.30
C PRO A 33 16.31 -2.61 -12.06
N ILE A 34 16.36 -1.33 -11.68
CA ILE A 34 17.05 -0.82 -10.49
C ILE A 34 16.05 -0.43 -9.40
N GLY A 35 16.43 -0.64 -8.12
CA GLY A 35 15.58 -0.31 -6.96
C GLY A 35 14.38 -1.26 -6.82
N PHE A 36 13.27 -0.96 -7.50
CA PHE A 36 12.05 -1.77 -7.47
C PHE A 36 11.51 -2.07 -8.87
N GLN A 37 11.33 -3.35 -9.18
CA GLN A 37 10.64 -3.80 -10.39
C GLN A 37 9.16 -4.00 -10.09
N VAL A 38 8.27 -3.34 -10.83
CA VAL A 38 6.83 -3.60 -10.78
C VAL A 38 6.52 -4.93 -11.47
N LEU A 39 5.89 -5.87 -10.76
CA LEU A 39 5.46 -7.15 -11.33
C LEU A 39 4.00 -7.14 -11.78
N GLY A 40 3.17 -6.37 -11.08
CA GLY A 40 1.77 -6.23 -11.44
C GLY A 40 1.04 -5.27 -10.51
N ILE A 41 -0.11 -4.81 -11.00
CA ILE A 41 -0.99 -3.85 -10.33
C ILE A 41 -2.43 -4.37 -10.45
N ASN A 42 -3.20 -4.25 -9.39
CA ASN A 42 -4.62 -4.56 -9.37
C ASN A 42 -5.38 -3.41 -8.68
N CYS A 43 -6.35 -2.82 -9.38
CA CYS A 43 -7.10 -1.66 -8.91
C CYS A 43 -8.59 -1.98 -8.81
N TYR A 44 -9.22 -1.45 -7.77
CA TYR A 44 -10.66 -1.51 -7.57
C TYR A 44 -11.16 -0.14 -7.13
N SER A 45 -12.34 0.23 -7.62
CA SER A 45 -13.01 1.49 -7.28
C SER A 45 -14.51 1.26 -7.30
N THR A 46 -15.25 1.92 -6.43
CA THR A 46 -16.72 1.77 -6.36
C THR A 46 -17.38 3.13 -6.22
N PRO A 47 -18.52 3.37 -6.90
CA PRO A 47 -19.26 4.64 -6.79
C PRO A 47 -20.11 4.72 -5.51
N ARG A 48 -19.83 3.89 -4.49
CA ARG A 48 -20.69 3.75 -3.31
C ARG A 48 -20.42 4.88 -2.31
N ASP A 49 -21.51 5.40 -1.74
CA ASP A 49 -21.50 6.53 -0.81
C ASP A 49 -20.75 6.21 0.50
N THR A 50 -20.81 4.95 0.94
CA THR A 50 -20.06 4.44 2.10
C THR A 50 -19.57 3.02 1.83
N VAL A 51 -18.42 2.70 2.41
CA VAL A 51 -17.80 1.38 2.32
C VAL A 51 -17.43 0.94 3.73
N SER A 52 -17.83 -0.27 4.11
CA SER A 52 -17.45 -0.82 5.41
C SER A 52 -15.99 -1.27 5.40
N LEU A 53 -15.30 -1.08 6.53
CA LEU A 53 -13.92 -1.56 6.69
C LEU A 53 -13.80 -3.08 6.47
N LEU A 54 -14.85 -3.85 6.75
CA LEU A 54 -14.89 -5.28 6.44
C LEU A 54 -14.83 -5.57 4.93
N GLU A 55 -15.50 -4.77 4.11
CA GLU A 55 -15.39 -4.88 2.64
C GLU A 55 -13.97 -4.54 2.20
N VAL A 56 -13.34 -3.52 2.80
CA VAL A 56 -11.92 -3.20 2.54
C VAL A 56 -11.05 -4.41 2.83
N VAL A 57 -11.20 -5.06 3.99
CA VAL A 57 -10.44 -6.30 4.32
C VAL A 57 -10.67 -7.38 3.26
N LYS A 58 -11.92 -7.69 2.93
CA LYS A 58 -12.26 -8.75 1.97
C LYS A 58 -11.64 -8.48 0.59
N ARG A 59 -11.81 -7.25 0.08
CA ARG A 59 -11.29 -6.85 -1.23
C ARG A 59 -9.78 -6.86 -1.27
N THR A 60 -9.12 -6.33 -0.25
CA THR A 60 -7.66 -6.36 -0.17
C THR A 60 -7.13 -7.78 -0.17
N VAL A 61 -7.71 -8.69 0.63
CA VAL A 61 -7.28 -10.10 0.69
C VAL A 61 -7.48 -10.80 -0.66
N GLU A 62 -8.66 -10.64 -1.28
CA GLU A 62 -8.99 -11.23 -2.57
C GLU A 62 -8.05 -10.74 -3.67
N MET A 63 -7.89 -9.42 -3.77
CA MET A 63 -7.07 -8.78 -4.81
C MET A 63 -5.59 -9.12 -4.64
N THR A 64 -5.07 -9.17 -3.41
CA THR A 64 -3.66 -9.56 -3.14
C THR A 64 -3.42 -10.99 -3.56
N LYS A 65 -4.29 -11.93 -3.17
CA LYS A 65 -4.16 -13.35 -3.56
C LYS A 65 -4.22 -13.53 -5.06
N ARG A 66 -5.18 -12.87 -5.72
CA ARG A 66 -5.35 -12.95 -7.18
C ARG A 66 -4.13 -12.39 -7.91
N LEU A 67 -3.64 -11.22 -7.48
CA LEU A 67 -2.46 -10.61 -8.11
C LEU A 67 -1.22 -11.49 -7.90
N ALA A 68 -0.96 -11.93 -6.66
CA ALA A 68 0.16 -12.80 -6.33
C ALA A 68 0.16 -14.09 -7.17
N ALA A 69 -0.99 -14.75 -7.31
CA ALA A 69 -1.15 -15.91 -8.17
C ALA A 69 -0.84 -15.59 -9.64
N SER A 70 -1.30 -14.44 -10.15
CA SER A 70 -1.08 -14.05 -11.56
C SER A 70 0.38 -13.73 -11.90
N VAL A 71 1.17 -13.26 -10.91
CA VAL A 71 2.59 -12.93 -11.09
C VAL A 71 3.54 -14.00 -10.52
N GLY A 72 3.01 -15.13 -10.06
CA GLY A 72 3.80 -16.25 -9.54
C GLY A 72 4.51 -15.96 -8.21
N VAL A 73 3.95 -15.10 -7.35
CA VAL A 73 4.52 -14.77 -6.05
C VAL A 73 3.86 -15.58 -4.95
N ASP A 74 4.67 -16.28 -4.16
CA ASP A 74 4.23 -16.99 -2.96
C ASP A 74 4.15 -16.02 -1.77
N LEU A 75 2.94 -15.83 -1.25
CA LEU A 75 2.68 -14.96 -0.10
C LEU A 75 3.18 -15.54 1.23
N SER A 76 3.47 -16.85 1.31
CA SER A 76 3.97 -17.49 2.53
C SER A 76 5.45 -17.25 2.78
N ARG A 77 6.14 -16.60 1.83
CA ARG A 77 7.55 -16.25 1.93
C ARG A 77 7.84 -15.38 3.15
N PRO A 78 8.82 -15.75 4.00
CA PRO A 78 9.10 -15.02 5.24
C PRO A 78 9.71 -13.63 5.00
N ASP A 79 10.34 -13.42 3.84
CA ASP A 79 10.99 -12.16 3.44
C ASP A 79 10.03 -11.20 2.73
N LEU A 80 8.80 -11.61 2.42
CA LEU A 80 7.81 -10.73 1.80
C LEU A 80 7.30 -9.68 2.80
N LEU A 81 7.27 -8.42 2.36
CA LEU A 81 6.74 -7.30 3.14
C LEU A 81 5.42 -6.81 2.55
N ILE A 82 4.44 -6.50 3.41
CA ILE A 82 3.18 -5.85 3.02
C ILE A 82 3.10 -4.45 3.62
N HIS A 83 2.93 -3.47 2.75
CA HIS A 83 2.91 -2.04 3.09
C HIS A 83 1.48 -1.56 3.09
N TYR A 84 1.06 -0.97 4.20
CA TYR A 84 -0.28 -0.44 4.37
C TYR A 84 -0.26 1.09 4.47
N PRO A 85 -1.34 1.77 4.01
CA PRO A 85 -1.49 3.19 4.27
C PRO A 85 -1.66 3.41 5.77
N ASN A 86 -1.18 4.55 6.28
CA ASN A 86 -1.12 4.80 7.71
C ASN A 86 -2.45 5.31 8.30
N VAL A 87 -3.49 4.51 8.09
CA VAL A 87 -4.87 4.69 8.53
C VAL A 87 -5.41 3.35 9.00
N PHE A 88 -6.43 3.32 9.85
CA PHE A 88 -7.15 2.08 10.19
C PHE A 88 -6.25 0.86 10.56
N PRO A 89 -5.32 0.99 11.53
CA PRO A 89 -4.34 -0.07 11.86
C PRO A 89 -4.99 -1.44 12.13
N ASP A 90 -6.13 -1.47 12.81
CA ASP A 90 -6.87 -2.70 13.10
C ASP A 90 -7.40 -3.38 11.83
N THR A 91 -7.80 -2.59 10.82
CA THR A 91 -8.26 -3.12 9.53
C THR A 91 -7.11 -3.81 8.81
N TRP A 92 -5.91 -3.24 8.85
CA TRP A 92 -4.72 -3.84 8.24
C TRP A 92 -4.21 -5.06 9.00
N ALA A 93 -4.29 -5.05 10.33
CA ALA A 93 -4.01 -6.25 11.13
C ALA A 93 -4.94 -7.42 10.73
N MET A 94 -6.22 -7.15 10.44
CA MET A 94 -7.14 -8.17 9.93
C MET A 94 -6.74 -8.67 8.54
N VAL A 95 -6.26 -7.81 7.63
CA VAL A 95 -5.74 -8.22 6.33
C VAL A 95 -4.51 -9.12 6.49
N THR A 96 -3.51 -8.70 7.29
CA THR A 96 -2.29 -9.47 7.59
C THR A 96 -2.64 -10.87 8.08
N ARG A 97 -3.54 -10.97 9.07
CA ARG A 97 -4.03 -12.24 9.61
C ARG A 97 -4.76 -13.08 8.55
N SER A 98 -5.60 -12.47 7.72
CA SER A 98 -6.37 -13.18 6.68
C SER A 98 -5.52 -13.69 5.52
N LEU A 99 -4.38 -13.03 5.28
CA LEU A 99 -3.34 -13.49 4.36
C LEU A 99 -2.39 -14.51 4.98
N ARG A 100 -2.52 -14.80 6.29
CA ARG A 100 -1.64 -15.69 7.07
C ARG A 100 -0.18 -15.21 7.09
N LEU A 101 0.03 -13.90 7.04
CA LEU A 101 1.34 -13.28 7.19
C LEU A 101 1.68 -13.13 8.67
N SER A 102 2.97 -13.14 9.00
CA SER A 102 3.42 -12.81 10.35
C SER A 102 3.35 -11.29 10.60
N PRO A 103 3.25 -10.84 11.86
CA PRO A 103 3.30 -9.42 12.19
C PRO A 103 4.59 -8.72 11.71
N SER A 104 5.72 -9.45 11.60
CA SER A 104 6.99 -8.87 11.14
C SER A 104 7.02 -8.60 9.62
N GLN A 105 6.07 -9.16 8.86
CA GLN A 105 5.91 -8.87 7.43
C GLN A 105 5.09 -7.61 7.20
N GLN A 106 4.38 -7.12 8.21
CA GLN A 106 3.60 -5.90 8.12
C GLN A 106 4.50 -4.67 8.26
N VAL A 107 4.43 -3.79 7.25
CA VAL A 107 5.03 -2.46 7.26
C VAL A 107 3.91 -1.45 7.43
N LEU A 108 3.81 -0.95 8.67
CA LEU A 108 2.96 0.17 9.06
C LEU A 108 3.83 1.09 9.92
N ILE A 109 3.99 2.34 9.50
CA ILE A 109 4.74 3.33 10.28
C ILE A 109 3.89 3.67 11.49
N ASP A 110 4.45 3.74 12.70
CA ASP A 110 3.63 3.97 13.88
C ASP A 110 2.92 5.33 13.80
N LEU A 111 1.65 5.37 14.18
CA LEU A 111 0.81 6.57 14.07
C LEU A 111 1.36 7.79 14.84
N PRO A 112 1.95 7.62 16.05
CA PRO A 112 2.65 8.70 16.76
C PRO A 112 3.90 9.19 16.03
N GLU A 113 4.59 8.33 15.26
CA GLU A 113 5.75 8.77 14.47
C GLU A 113 5.32 9.57 13.24
N ARG A 114 4.19 9.22 12.63
CA ARG A 114 3.71 9.88 11.42
C ARG A 114 2.23 9.59 11.17
N ALA A 115 1.39 10.62 11.11
CA ALA A 115 0.01 10.46 10.68
C ALA A 115 -0.11 10.13 9.17
N HIS A 116 -1.32 9.90 8.66
CA HIS A 116 -1.57 9.62 7.25
C HIS A 116 -1.13 10.77 6.34
N CYS A 117 -0.33 10.48 5.30
CA CYS A 117 0.15 11.48 4.33
C CYS A 117 -0.46 11.27 2.94
N GLY A 118 -1.66 10.70 2.86
CA GLY A 118 -2.33 10.44 1.58
C GLY A 118 -1.53 9.48 0.69
N ALA A 119 -1.43 9.82 -0.59
CA ALA A 119 -0.71 9.01 -1.59
C ALA A 119 0.79 8.84 -1.26
N SER A 120 1.37 9.74 -0.44
CA SER A 120 2.78 9.69 -0.08
C SER A 120 3.13 8.49 0.80
N ASP A 121 2.16 7.90 1.51
CA ASP A 121 2.38 6.79 2.45
C ASP A 121 3.16 5.62 1.84
N ALA A 122 2.75 5.18 0.65
CA ALA A 122 3.37 4.05 -0.04
C ALA A 122 4.82 4.32 -0.44
N VAL A 123 5.12 5.55 -0.88
CA VAL A 123 6.48 5.93 -1.26
C VAL A 123 7.38 6.02 -0.03
N ILE A 124 6.87 6.59 1.06
CA ILE A 124 7.59 6.71 2.33
C ILE A 124 7.89 5.32 2.89
N SER A 125 6.91 4.41 2.92
CA SER A 125 7.09 3.06 3.46
C SER A 125 8.09 2.25 2.63
N LEU A 126 8.01 2.32 1.30
CA LEU A 126 8.95 1.67 0.40
C LEU A 126 10.37 2.22 0.57
N SER A 127 10.51 3.54 0.62
CA SER A 127 11.82 4.19 0.80
C SER A 127 12.49 3.77 2.11
N ARG A 128 11.74 3.70 3.22
CA ARG A 128 12.26 3.23 4.52
C ARG A 128 12.61 1.74 4.53
N ALA A 129 11.88 0.93 3.76
CA ALA A 129 12.10 -0.52 3.70
C ALA A 129 13.15 -0.95 2.67
N HIS A 130 13.58 -0.07 1.77
CA HIS A 130 14.58 -0.38 0.77
C HIS A 130 15.94 -0.66 1.43
N ARG A 131 16.49 -1.85 1.19
CA ARG A 131 17.83 -2.25 1.67
C ARG A 131 18.72 -2.80 0.55
N GLY A 132 18.25 -2.80 -0.68
CA GLY A 132 18.94 -3.41 -1.82
C GLY A 132 19.00 -4.94 -1.75
N GLU A 133 18.12 -5.58 -0.97
CA GLU A 133 18.06 -7.05 -0.89
C GLU A 133 17.35 -7.59 -2.13
N GLU A 134 18.15 -7.99 -3.10
CA GLU A 134 17.63 -8.49 -4.37
C GLU A 134 16.71 -9.70 -4.17
N GLY A 135 15.54 -9.61 -4.80
CA GLY A 135 14.58 -10.70 -4.80
C GLY A 135 13.51 -10.62 -3.72
N ARG A 136 13.64 -9.71 -2.75
CA ARG A 136 12.57 -9.44 -1.78
C ARG A 136 11.31 -8.94 -2.48
N PHE A 137 10.15 -9.40 -2.03
CA PHE A 137 8.86 -8.94 -2.56
C PHE A 137 8.19 -7.94 -1.63
N HIS A 138 7.59 -6.91 -2.23
CA HIS A 138 6.84 -5.88 -1.54
C HIS A 138 5.41 -5.86 -2.11
N VAL A 139 4.43 -6.16 -1.27
CA VAL A 139 3.01 -5.95 -1.58
C VAL A 139 2.64 -4.56 -1.05
N VAL A 140 2.20 -3.66 -1.91
CA VAL A 140 1.89 -2.28 -1.54
C VAL A 140 0.40 -2.05 -1.69
N ILE A 141 -0.25 -1.73 -0.57
CA ILE A 141 -1.67 -1.40 -0.54
C ILE A 141 -1.81 0.13 -0.48
N THR A 142 -2.61 0.69 -1.37
CA THR A 142 -3.03 2.09 -1.31
C THR A 142 -4.54 2.19 -1.20
N TYR A 143 -5.00 3.13 -0.39
CA TYR A 143 -6.41 3.39 -0.15
C TYR A 143 -6.69 4.87 -0.36
N GLY A 144 -7.73 5.17 -1.13
CA GLY A 144 -8.30 6.49 -1.28
C GLY A 144 -9.80 6.49 -1.01
N ALA A 145 -10.34 7.70 -0.76
CA ALA A 145 -11.76 7.93 -0.51
C ALA A 145 -12.66 7.30 -1.59
N GLY A 146 -13.84 6.79 -1.23
CA GLY A 146 -14.70 6.05 -2.17
C GLY A 146 -14.24 4.62 -2.47
N LEU A 147 -13.37 4.07 -1.63
CA LEU A 147 -12.69 2.77 -1.82
C LEU A 147 -11.99 2.71 -3.18
N HIS A 148 -11.12 3.68 -3.44
CA HIS A 148 -10.07 3.53 -4.43
C HIS A 148 -8.96 2.68 -3.81
N LEU A 149 -9.02 1.37 -4.04
CA LEU A 149 -8.05 0.42 -3.52
C LEU A 149 -7.13 0.00 -4.66
N ALA A 150 -5.81 0.14 -4.49
CA ALA A 150 -4.85 -0.43 -5.41
C ALA A 150 -3.83 -1.31 -4.67
N ILE A 151 -3.42 -2.37 -5.34
CA ILE A 151 -2.46 -3.34 -4.85
C ILE A 151 -1.39 -3.47 -5.92
N SER A 152 -0.14 -3.25 -5.52
CA SER A 152 1.02 -3.44 -6.38
C SER A 152 1.93 -4.50 -5.78
N ILE A 153 2.48 -5.38 -6.61
CA ILE A 153 3.57 -6.28 -6.19
C ILE A 153 4.84 -5.83 -6.86
N LEU A 154 5.85 -5.52 -6.04
CA LEU A 154 7.16 -5.08 -6.45
C LEU A 154 8.20 -6.13 -6.06
N LYS A 155 9.27 -6.25 -6.85
CA LYS A 155 10.45 -7.03 -6.53
C LYS A 155 11.63 -6.08 -6.34
N GLU A 156 12.28 -6.15 -5.19
CA GLU A 156 13.49 -5.39 -4.90
C GLU A 156 14.64 -5.87 -5.79
N LYS A 157 15.40 -4.91 -6.30
CA LYS A 157 16.53 -5.10 -7.21
C LYS A 157 17.76 -4.44 -6.60
N GLN A 158 18.94 -4.96 -6.96
CA GLN A 158 20.18 -4.29 -6.59
C GLN A 158 20.14 -2.84 -7.07
N ARG A 159 20.66 -1.96 -6.22
CA ARG A 159 21.00 -0.60 -6.63
C ARG A 159 22.17 -0.73 -7.59
N SER A 160 22.11 -0.11 -8.77
CA SER A 160 23.32 0.00 -9.58
C SER A 160 24.37 0.75 -8.73
N SER A 161 25.62 0.30 -8.82
CA SER A 161 26.76 0.84 -8.07
C SER A 161 27.12 2.29 -8.45
N GLU A 162 26.32 2.94 -9.28
CA GLU A 162 26.59 4.25 -9.87
C GLU A 162 25.49 5.23 -9.48
N ALA A 163 25.57 5.76 -8.25
CA ALA A 163 24.94 7.01 -7.87
C ALA A 163 25.65 7.56 -6.61
N ILE A 164 26.76 8.25 -6.85
CA ILE A 164 27.31 9.28 -5.94
C ILE A 164 26.91 10.62 -6.52
#